data_AF-A0A0F0GEK5-F1
#
_entry.id   AF-A0A0F0GEK5-F1
#
_cell.length_a   1.000
_cell.length_b   1.000
_cell.length_c   1.000
_cell.angle_alpha   90.00
_cell.angle_beta   90.00
_cell.angle_gamma   90.00
#
_symmetry.space_group_name_H-M   'P 1'
#
loop_
_entity.id
_entity.type
_entity.pdbx_description
1 polymer ?
#
loop_
_entity_poly.entity_id
_entity_poly.type
_entity_poly.pdbx_seq_one_letter_code
_entity_poly.pdbx_strand_id
1 'polypeptide(L)'
;MIPRMLEGLDSVAWHEIDHAYGPALDTPGHLRALLSNDPEVVARAVVDLDRTVYEEGGFVCPAATAVLPFLVEVMPVLSSEHRAALLDMIERIADDGENAEQVDRGWHAAWAEAKPKLVARPGTSAGDSRSVGRRHDPSA
;
A
#
# COMPACT_ATOMS: atom_id res chain seq x y z
N MET A 1 20.89 -7.02 4.07
CA MET A 1 20.44 -6.05 3.05
C MET A 1 19.15 -5.46 3.55
N ILE A 2 19.11 -4.17 3.86
CA ILE A 2 17.83 -3.48 4.12
C ILE A 2 17.22 -3.25 2.72
N PRO A 3 15.99 -3.70 2.44
CA PRO A 3 15.37 -3.42 1.15
C PRO A 3 15.32 -1.91 0.93
N ARG A 4 15.73 -1.47 -0.26
CA ARG A 4 15.65 -0.06 -0.61
C ARG A 4 14.19 0.24 -0.91
N MET A 5 13.64 1.29 -0.32
CA MET A 5 12.24 1.62 -0.53
C MET A 5 11.97 1.99 -2.00
N LEU A 6 10.91 1.43 -2.58
CA LEU A 6 10.51 1.54 -3.99
C LEU A 6 11.56 0.96 -4.95
N GLU A 7 12.10 -0.22 -4.63
CA GLU A 7 13.14 -0.86 -5.45
C GLU A 7 12.61 -1.23 -6.84
N GLY A 8 13.33 -0.82 -7.89
CA GLY A 8 12.94 -1.10 -9.28
C GLY A 8 11.85 -0.19 -9.85
N LEU A 9 11.34 0.80 -9.09
CA LEU A 9 10.28 1.70 -9.56
C LEU A 9 10.61 2.38 -10.89
N ASP A 10 11.84 2.87 -11.04
CA ASP A 10 12.33 3.55 -12.25
C ASP A 10 12.70 2.58 -13.39
N SER A 11 12.73 1.27 -13.13
CA SER A 11 12.99 0.25 -14.15
C SER A 11 11.72 -0.26 -14.82
N VAL A 12 10.54 0.04 -14.26
CA VAL A 12 9.25 -0.30 -14.88
C VAL A 12 9.00 0.64 -16.06
N ALA A 13 8.61 0.06 -17.19
CA ALA A 13 8.28 0.80 -18.41
C ALA A 13 6.88 1.44 -18.31
N TRP A 14 6.70 2.42 -17.42
CA TRP A 14 5.40 3.09 -17.16
C TRP A 14 4.74 3.72 -18.39
N HIS A 15 5.49 3.96 -19.47
CA HIS A 15 4.97 4.42 -20.74
C HIS A 15 4.27 3.34 -21.57
N GLU A 16 4.48 2.06 -21.23
CA GLU A 16 3.84 0.89 -21.87
C GLU A 16 2.70 0.31 -21.00
N ILE A 17 2.51 0.84 -19.79
CA ILE A 17 1.49 0.40 -18.84
C ILE A 17 0.40 1.46 -18.80
N ASP A 18 -0.81 1.08 -19.18
CA ASP A 18 -1.96 1.97 -19.10
C ASP A 18 -2.63 1.91 -17.73
N HIS A 19 -3.07 3.09 -17.29
CA HIS A 19 -4.08 3.29 -16.26
C HIS A 19 -5.38 3.82 -16.91
N ALA A 20 -6.41 4.20 -16.15
CA ALA A 20 -7.71 4.64 -16.69
C ALA A 20 -7.64 5.80 -17.72
N TYR A 21 -6.62 6.66 -17.64
CA TYR A 21 -6.46 7.83 -18.52
C TYR A 21 -5.33 7.70 -19.55
N GLY A 22 -4.87 6.49 -19.88
CA GLY A 22 -3.75 6.23 -20.80
C GLY A 22 -2.45 5.84 -20.08
N PRO A 23 -1.26 6.16 -20.63
CA PRO A 23 0.01 5.71 -20.05
C PRO A 23 0.22 6.23 -18.63
N ALA A 24 0.61 5.33 -17.72
CA ALA A 24 0.72 5.54 -16.28
C ALA A 24 1.99 6.30 -15.85
N LEU A 25 2.31 7.39 -16.56
CA LEU A 25 3.54 8.17 -16.36
C LEU A 25 3.62 8.91 -15.02
N ASP A 26 2.46 9.19 -14.42
CA ASP A 26 2.31 9.88 -13.13
C ASP A 26 2.38 8.93 -11.91
N THR A 27 2.13 7.63 -12.14
CA THR A 27 2.09 6.60 -11.10
C THR A 27 3.37 6.53 -10.25
N PRO A 28 4.59 6.64 -10.81
CA PRO A 28 5.81 6.74 -10.00
C PRO A 28 5.86 7.96 -9.09
N GLY A 29 5.23 9.06 -9.50
CA GLY A 29 5.09 10.26 -8.68
C GLY A 29 4.18 10.02 -7.49
N HIS A 30 3.02 9.40 -7.71
CA HIS A 30 2.08 9.07 -6.63
C HIS A 30 2.67 8.07 -5.63
N LEU A 31 3.36 7.02 -6.09
CA LEU A 31 4.03 6.06 -5.20
C LEU A 31 5.10 6.71 -4.32
N ARG A 32 5.87 7.67 -4.85
CA ARG A 32 6.84 8.43 -4.04
C ARG A 32 6.16 9.39 -3.07
N ALA A 33 5.04 10.00 -3.46
CA ALA A 33 4.30 10.94 -2.63
C ALA A 33 3.73 10.28 -1.36
N LEU A 34 3.47 8.97 -1.39
CA LEU A 34 3.11 8.20 -0.18
C LEU A 34 4.19 8.23 0.92
N LEU A 35 5.44 8.56 0.58
CA LEU A 35 6.57 8.64 1.52
C LEU A 35 6.80 10.08 2.03
N SER A 36 5.90 11.01 1.70
CA SER A 36 5.99 12.38 2.19
C SER A 36 5.81 12.45 3.71
N ASN A 37 6.50 13.40 4.34
CA ASN A 37 6.25 13.77 5.74
C ASN A 37 5.01 14.68 5.89
N ASP A 38 4.45 15.15 4.78
CA ASP A 38 3.24 15.96 4.75
C ASP A 38 2.01 15.05 4.57
N PRO A 39 1.10 14.94 5.57
CA PRO A 39 -0.05 14.06 5.49
C PRO A 39 -1.02 14.42 4.35
N GLU A 40 -1.13 15.70 3.98
CA GLU A 40 -2.01 16.12 2.88
C GLU A 40 -1.49 15.61 1.53
N VAL A 41 -0.16 15.56 1.37
CA VAL A 41 0.48 14.99 0.18
C VAL A 41 0.22 13.48 0.10
N VAL A 42 0.30 12.77 1.22
CA VAL A 42 0.03 11.32 1.27
C VAL A 42 -1.45 11.03 0.97
N ALA A 43 -2.36 11.76 1.61
CA ALA A 43 -3.79 11.62 1.37
C ALA A 43 -4.14 11.89 -0.11
N ARG A 44 -3.57 12.93 -0.71
CA ARG A 44 -3.76 13.22 -2.13
C ARG A 44 -3.22 12.10 -3.02
N ALA A 45 -2.06 11.54 -2.69
CA ALA A 45 -1.47 10.44 -3.43
C ALA A 45 -2.33 9.16 -3.40
N VAL A 46 -2.98 8.85 -2.28
CA VAL A 46 -3.95 7.75 -2.18
C VAL A 46 -5.14 7.99 -3.13
N VAL A 47 -5.71 9.20 -3.11
CA VAL A 47 -6.83 9.56 -3.99
C VAL A 47 -6.44 9.51 -5.47
N ASP A 48 -5.25 10.01 -5.81
CA ASP A 48 -4.77 10.00 -7.20
C ASP A 48 -4.46 8.57 -7.69
N LEU A 49 -3.89 7.71 -6.84
CA LEU A 49 -3.73 6.28 -7.14
C LEU A 49 -5.09 5.63 -7.37
N ASP A 50 -6.04 5.81 -6.46
CA ASP A 50 -7.37 5.20 -6.57
C ASP A 50 -8.03 5.55 -7.90
N ARG A 51 -8.07 6.85 -8.21
CA ARG A 51 -8.68 7.39 -9.43
C ARG A 51 -7.99 6.89 -10.71
N THR A 52 -6.69 6.66 -10.67
CA THR A 52 -5.93 6.29 -11.87
C THR A 52 -5.92 4.79 -12.10
N VAL A 53 -5.72 3.99 -11.05
CA VAL A 53 -5.60 2.54 -11.16
C VAL A 53 -6.94 1.82 -11.24
N TYR A 54 -8.03 2.51 -10.91
CA TYR A 54 -9.39 1.97 -10.98
C TYR A 54 -10.35 3.05 -11.51
N GLU A 55 -11.09 2.71 -12.56
CA GLU A 55 -12.18 3.55 -13.05
C GLU A 55 -13.50 3.04 -12.46
N GLU A 56 -14.31 3.94 -11.88
CA GLU A 56 -15.66 3.61 -11.42
C GLU A 56 -16.45 2.99 -12.58
N GLY A 57 -16.78 1.69 -12.47
CA GLY A 57 -17.38 0.93 -13.57
C GLY A 57 -16.78 -0.46 -13.80
N GLY A 58 -15.74 -0.85 -13.04
CA GLY A 58 -15.24 -2.23 -13.02
C GLY A 58 -14.15 -2.52 -14.05
N PHE A 59 -13.20 -1.59 -14.22
CA PHE A 59 -11.96 -1.85 -14.97
C PHE A 59 -10.75 -1.83 -14.02
N VAL A 60 -10.13 -2.99 -13.82
CA VAL A 60 -8.85 -3.12 -13.11
C VAL A 60 -7.73 -3.05 -14.15
N CYS A 61 -7.08 -1.89 -14.25
CA CYS A 61 -6.10 -1.62 -15.30
C CYS A 61 -4.73 -2.28 -15.03
N PRO A 62 -3.85 -2.40 -16.04
CA PRO A 62 -2.49 -2.89 -15.86
C PRO A 62 -1.68 -2.16 -14.77
N ALA A 63 -1.91 -0.85 -14.60
CA ALA A 63 -1.27 -0.09 -13.53
C ALA A 63 -1.67 -0.59 -12.12
N ALA A 64 -2.91 -1.06 -11.91
CA ALA A 64 -3.35 -1.64 -10.64
C ALA A 64 -2.50 -2.86 -10.26
N THR A 65 -2.22 -3.74 -11.22
CA THR A 65 -1.31 -4.88 -11.02
C THR A 65 0.12 -4.40 -10.73
N ALA A 66 0.61 -3.42 -11.50
CA ALA A 66 1.99 -2.96 -11.42
C ALA A 66 2.35 -2.24 -10.10
N VAL A 67 1.38 -1.61 -9.43
CA VAL A 67 1.64 -0.89 -8.17
C VAL A 67 1.80 -1.81 -6.96
N LEU A 68 1.21 -3.02 -6.97
CA LEU A 68 1.12 -3.89 -5.79
C LEU A 68 2.47 -4.18 -5.08
N PRO A 69 3.57 -4.50 -5.78
CA PRO A 69 4.87 -4.72 -5.12
C PRO A 69 5.36 -3.50 -4.34
N PHE A 70 5.14 -2.30 -4.87
CA PHE A 70 5.53 -1.04 -4.25
C PHE A 70 4.64 -0.70 -3.05
N LEU A 71 3.33 -0.97 -3.13
CA LEU A 71 2.42 -0.77 -2.00
C LEU A 71 2.79 -1.69 -0.83
N VAL A 72 3.25 -2.91 -1.09
CA VAL A 72 3.77 -3.83 -0.05
C VAL A 72 4.98 -3.22 0.68
N GLU A 73 5.88 -2.54 -0.03
CA GLU A 73 7.05 -1.89 0.57
C GLU A 73 6.71 -0.64 1.38
N VAL A 74 5.72 0.14 0.92
CA VAL A 74 5.32 1.41 1.55
C VAL A 74 4.40 1.21 2.76
N MET A 75 3.55 0.19 2.74
CA MET A 75 2.53 -0.05 3.78
C MET A 75 3.07 -0.04 5.24
N PRO A 76 4.26 -0.58 5.54
CA PRO A 76 4.81 -0.60 6.90
C PRO A 76 5.27 0.76 7.44
N VAL A 77 5.51 1.76 6.56
CA VAL A 77 6.02 3.08 6.97
C VAL A 77 4.94 4.17 7.00
N LEU A 78 3.73 3.86 6.53
CA LEU A 78 2.60 4.78 6.60
C LEU A 78 2.07 4.94 8.03
N SER A 79 1.48 6.10 8.30
CA SER A 79 0.66 6.29 9.50
C SER A 79 -0.51 5.30 9.52
N SER A 80 -1.04 4.99 10.70
CA SER A 80 -2.19 4.07 10.82
C SER A 80 -3.39 4.50 9.97
N GLU A 81 -3.61 5.81 9.83
CA GLU A 81 -4.70 6.39 9.02
C GLU A 81 -4.48 6.17 7.53
N HIS A 82 -3.33 6.57 6.98
CA HIS A 82 -3.03 6.38 5.56
C HIS A 82 -2.90 4.90 5.19
N ARG A 83 -2.39 4.08 6.11
CA ARG A 83 -2.34 2.62 5.96
C ARG A 83 -3.74 2.03 5.82
N ALA A 84 -4.69 2.47 6.66
CA ALA A 84 -6.07 2.01 6.58
C ALA A 84 -6.71 2.44 5.25
N ALA A 85 -6.59 3.72 4.89
CA ALA A 85 -7.14 4.23 3.63
C ALA A 85 -6.58 3.50 2.39
N LEU A 86 -5.27 3.25 2.35
CA LEU A 86 -4.65 2.55 1.24
C LEU A 86 -5.02 1.06 1.20
N LEU A 87 -5.18 0.41 2.36
CA LEU A 87 -5.65 -0.98 2.41
C LEU A 87 -7.10 -1.09 1.95
N ASP A 88 -7.98 -0.23 2.45
CA ASP A 88 -9.39 -0.18 2.05
C ASP A 88 -9.54 0.04 0.53
N MET A 89 -8.71 0.91 -0.05
CA MET A 89 -8.64 1.13 -1.49
C MET A 89 -8.33 -0.17 -2.25
N ILE A 90 -7.23 -0.87 -1.90
CA ILE A 90 -6.81 -2.07 -2.63
C ILE A 90 -7.78 -3.23 -2.41
N GLU A 91 -8.33 -3.39 -1.19
CA GLU A 91 -9.35 -4.41 -0.91
C GLU A 91 -10.62 -4.17 -1.72
N ARG A 92 -11.08 -2.91 -1.83
CA ARG A 92 -12.21 -2.56 -2.70
C ARG A 92 -11.93 -2.90 -4.17
N ILE A 93 -10.75 -2.55 -4.69
CA ILE A 93 -10.37 -2.90 -6.08
C ILE A 93 -10.33 -4.41 -6.27
N ALA A 94 -9.87 -5.17 -5.27
CA ALA A 94 -9.84 -6.63 -5.33
C ALA A 94 -11.25 -7.23 -5.36
N ASP A 95 -12.15 -6.76 -4.50
CA ASP A 95 -13.54 -7.20 -4.46
C ASP A 95 -14.29 -6.84 -5.74
N ASP A 96 -14.07 -5.63 -6.26
CA ASP A 96 -14.63 -5.19 -7.55
C ASP A 96 -14.06 -6.02 -8.71
N GLY A 97 -12.76 -6.34 -8.65
CA GLY A 97 -12.04 -7.15 -9.64
C GLY A 97 -12.56 -8.58 -9.81
N GLU A 98 -13.22 -9.15 -8.80
CA GLU A 98 -13.88 -10.47 -8.93
C GLU A 98 -15.10 -10.43 -9.86
N ASN A 99 -15.72 -9.25 -10.03
CA ASN A 99 -16.95 -9.05 -10.82
C ASN A 99 -16.78 -8.06 -11.98
N ALA A 100 -15.57 -7.50 -12.14
CA ALA A 100 -15.22 -6.53 -13.16
C ALA A 100 -15.34 -7.10 -14.57
N GLU A 101 -15.86 -6.30 -15.52
CA GLU A 101 -15.98 -6.70 -16.93
C GLU A 101 -14.60 -6.88 -17.56
N GLN A 102 -13.61 -6.09 -17.11
CA GLN A 102 -12.26 -6.13 -17.61
C GLN A 102 -11.25 -6.05 -16.46
N VAL A 103 -10.37 -7.04 -16.40
CA VAL A 103 -9.34 -7.18 -15.38
C VAL A 103 -8.01 -7.47 -16.08
N ASP A 104 -6.96 -6.76 -15.67
CA ASP A 104 -5.61 -7.09 -16.11
C ASP A 104 -5.27 -8.56 -15.82
N ARG A 105 -4.65 -9.24 -16.79
CA ARG A 105 -4.40 -10.69 -16.70
C ARG A 105 -3.52 -11.07 -15.50
N GLY A 106 -2.66 -10.17 -15.05
CA GLY A 106 -1.77 -10.39 -13.91
C GLY A 106 -2.40 -10.11 -12.54
N TRP A 107 -3.56 -9.47 -12.50
CA TRP A 107 -4.17 -8.94 -11.26
C TRP A 107 -4.32 -10.00 -10.17
N HIS A 108 -5.05 -11.09 -10.43
CA HIS A 108 -5.36 -12.07 -9.39
C HIS A 108 -4.10 -12.74 -8.82
N ALA A 109 -3.10 -13.01 -9.67
CA ALA A 109 -1.83 -13.59 -9.23
C ALA A 109 -1.03 -12.61 -8.36
N ALA A 110 -0.92 -11.35 -8.80
CA ALA A 110 -0.24 -10.30 -8.05
C ALA A 110 -0.94 -10.00 -6.72
N TRP A 111 -2.27 -9.95 -6.71
CA TRP A 111 -3.07 -9.76 -5.51
C TRP A 111 -2.90 -10.91 -4.51
N ALA A 112 -2.96 -12.15 -4.99
CA ALA A 112 -2.73 -13.33 -4.14
C ALA A 112 -1.35 -13.32 -3.46
N GLU A 113 -0.33 -12.79 -4.13
CA GLU A 113 1.01 -12.63 -3.55
C GLU A 113 1.09 -11.44 -2.58
N ALA A 114 0.46 -10.32 -2.92
CA ALA A 114 0.55 -9.08 -2.13
C ALA A 114 -0.30 -9.12 -0.85
N LYS A 115 -1.52 -9.68 -0.91
CA LYS A 115 -2.50 -9.64 0.17
C LYS A 115 -1.96 -10.11 1.53
N PRO A 116 -1.25 -11.25 1.65
CA PRO A 116 -0.69 -11.67 2.95
C PRO A 116 0.31 -10.67 3.52
N LYS A 117 1.07 -9.97 2.68
CA LYS A 117 2.09 -8.99 3.06
C LYS A 117 1.45 -7.65 3.46
N LEU A 118 0.36 -7.26 2.81
CA LEU A 118 -0.38 -6.02 3.09
C LEU A 118 -1.16 -6.11 4.41
N VAL A 119 -1.82 -7.25 4.66
CA VAL A 119 -2.67 -7.48 5.84
C VAL A 119 -1.85 -7.82 7.08
N ALA A 120 -0.59 -8.28 6.92
CA ALA A 120 0.32 -8.49 8.04
C ALA A 120 0.42 -7.21 8.88
N ARG A 121 -0.01 -7.30 10.14
CA ARG A 121 0.14 -6.21 11.10
C ARG A 121 1.63 -6.00 11.33
N PRO A 122 2.15 -4.75 11.31
CA PRO A 122 3.47 -4.48 11.84
C PRO A 122 3.49 -5.05 13.25
N GLY A 123 4.46 -5.94 13.53
CA GLY A 123 4.52 -6.67 14.79
C GLY A 123 4.33 -5.70 15.95
N THR A 124 3.30 -5.95 16.77
CA THR A 124 3.12 -5.25 18.03
C THR A 124 4.40 -5.48 18.83
N SER A 125 5.30 -4.49 18.85
CA SER A 125 6.51 -4.58 19.66
C SER A 125 6.04 -4.61 21.12
N ALA A 126 6.17 -5.77 21.75
CA ALA A 126 6.05 -5.95 23.18
C ALA A 126 7.19 -5.17 23.83
N GLY A 127 6.87 -3.96 24.29
CA GLY A 127 7.85 -3.05 24.84
C GLY A 127 7.21 -2.01 25.74
N ASP A 128 6.43 -2.43 26.74
CA ASP A 128 6.23 -1.60 27.94
C ASP A 128 6.84 -2.33 29.14
N SER A 129 8.17 -2.23 29.23
CA SER A 129 8.86 -2.39 30.51
C SER A 129 8.57 -1.16 31.36
N ARG A 130 7.55 -1.24 32.22
CA ARG A 130 7.50 -0.43 33.43
C ARG A 130 7.66 -1.32 34.64
N SER A 131 8.92 -1.44 35.04
CA SER A 131 9.37 -1.78 36.37
C SER A 131 8.58 -0.99 37.43
N VAL A 132 7.81 -1.67 38.27
CA VAL A 132 7.51 -1.18 39.61
C VAL A 132 8.07 -2.21 40.58
N GLY A 133 9.33 -1.99 40.94
CA GLY A 133 9.85 -2.51 42.19
C GLY A 133 9.16 -1.79 43.34
N ARG A 134 8.50 -2.54 44.22
CA ARG A 134 8.38 -2.15 45.62
C ARG A 134 8.59 -3.39 46.48
N ARG A 135 9.80 -3.47 47.02
CA ARG A 135 10.06 -4.18 48.27
C ARG A 135 9.49 -3.30 49.38
N HIS A 136 8.58 -3.84 50.18
CA HIS A 136 8.40 -3.41 51.56
C HIS A 136 8.24 -4.67 52.40
N ASP A 137 9.33 -5.05 53.06
CA ASP A 137 9.23 -5.75 54.34
C ASP A 137 8.71 -4.76 55.39
N PRO A 138 8.02 -5.28 56.41
CA PRO A 138 8.27 -4.79 57.75
C PRO A 138 8.72 -5.93 58.67
N SER A 139 9.77 -5.59 59.44
CA SER A 139 10.30 -6.32 60.58
C SER A 139 9.27 -6.61 61.67
N ALA A 140 9.54 -7.71 62.38
CA ALA A 140 9.34 -8.03 63.80
C ALA A 140 8.30 -7.24 64.61
#